data_AF-W3ARY8-F1
#
_entry.id   AF-W3ARY8-F1
#
_cell.length_a   1.000
_cell.length_b   1.000
_cell.length_c   1.000
_cell.angle_alpha   90.00
_cell.angle_beta   90.00
_cell.angle_gamma   90.00
#
_symmetry.space_group_name_H-M   'P 1'
#
loop_
_entity.id
_entity.type
_entity.pdbx_description
1 polymer ?
#
loop_
_entity_poly.entity_id
_entity_poly.type
_entity_poly.pdbx_seq_one_letter_code
_entity_poly.pdbx_strand_id
1 'polypeptide(L)'
;MKCPKCNSDIPDNSRNCPKCFTPIIKIKPMRVCTNCGSEVPDDADTCPGCGRTVKRKAHQTGSFNSETDRRNDTTGFSAASEARSSSGNKILNELKRDRYAWLQAVLPGTLALLYHLLILRNNISFNLVNTFIIYEALVFFFGYSDIRELNRRPEMMEGLVYSEKFVYMTYFLPTLSLWDRRLLPGMNRKALYPLIHTVIFTLLIISIMFTMDIRAISQANPI
;
A
#
# COMPACT_ATOMS: atom_id res chain seq x y z
N MET A 1 -0.16 34.53 25.55
CA MET A 1 1.04 34.25 24.69
C MET A 1 1.69 35.55 24.20
N LYS A 2 2.98 35.60 23.80
CA LYS A 2 3.62 36.83 23.28
C LYS A 2 3.57 36.89 21.74
N CYS A 3 3.32 38.07 21.19
CA CYS A 3 3.27 38.25 19.74
C CYS A 3 4.68 38.15 19.12
N PRO A 4 4.92 37.30 18.10
CA PRO A 4 6.24 37.17 17.48
C PRO A 4 6.71 38.44 16.77
N LYS A 5 5.80 39.36 16.40
CA LYS A 5 6.12 40.57 15.65
C LYS A 5 6.36 41.80 16.53
N CYS A 6 5.60 41.96 17.62
CA CYS A 6 5.64 43.16 18.45
C CYS A 6 5.90 42.89 19.94
N ASN A 7 6.12 41.63 20.31
CA ASN A 7 6.44 41.17 21.66
C ASN A 7 5.44 41.56 22.76
N SER A 8 4.25 42.04 22.38
CA SER A 8 3.18 42.37 23.32
C SER A 8 2.44 41.13 23.81
N ASP A 9 1.89 41.22 25.02
CA ASP A 9 1.11 40.15 25.63
C ASP A 9 -0.26 40.04 24.94
N ILE A 10 -0.55 38.84 24.44
CA ILE A 10 -1.78 38.50 23.74
C ILE A 10 -2.67 37.69 24.69
N PRO A 11 -3.94 38.10 24.90
CA PRO A 11 -4.93 37.31 25.63
C PRO A 11 -5.31 36.03 24.86
N ASP A 12 -5.50 34.92 25.57
CA ASP A 12 -5.60 33.58 24.97
C ASP A 12 -6.79 33.36 24.02
N ASN A 13 -7.75 34.29 23.96
CA ASN A 13 -8.91 34.22 23.08
C ASN A 13 -8.89 35.18 21.87
N SER A 14 -7.84 35.98 21.66
CA SER A 14 -7.80 36.86 20.48
C SER A 14 -7.31 36.14 19.22
N ARG A 15 -7.90 36.45 18.07
CA ARG A 15 -7.48 35.95 16.73
C ARG A 15 -6.40 36.83 16.09
N ASN A 16 -6.32 38.08 16.53
CA ASN A 16 -5.37 39.08 16.07
C ASN A 16 -4.66 39.68 17.28
N CYS A 17 -3.41 40.09 17.09
CA CYS A 17 -2.70 40.85 18.11
C CYS A 17 -3.35 42.25 18.27
N PRO A 18 -3.71 42.69 19.49
CA PRO A 18 -4.38 43.97 19.71
C PRO A 18 -3.50 45.19 19.40
N LYS A 19 -2.17 45.06 19.38
CA LYS A 19 -1.26 46.17 19.07
C LYS A 19 -0.84 46.26 17.62
N CYS A 20 -0.55 45.13 16.96
CA CYS A 20 0.02 45.12 15.60
C CYS A 20 -0.90 44.50 14.55
N PHE A 21 -2.13 44.13 14.94
CA PHE A 21 -3.18 43.52 14.11
C PHE A 21 -2.77 42.26 13.32
N THR A 22 -1.59 41.72 13.60
CA THR A 22 -1.06 40.54 12.92
C THR A 22 -1.92 39.32 13.27
N PRO A 23 -2.37 38.54 12.27
CA PRO A 23 -3.18 37.34 12.51
C PRO A 23 -2.34 36.29 13.23
N ILE A 24 -2.90 35.72 14.31
CA ILE A 24 -2.22 34.70 15.10
C ILE A 24 -2.78 33.35 14.68
N ILE A 25 -1.94 32.53 14.04
CA ILE A 25 -2.31 31.17 13.65
C ILE A 25 -2.20 30.29 14.89
N LYS A 26 -3.32 30.04 15.56
CA LYS A 26 -3.39 29.04 16.63
C LYS A 26 -3.43 27.67 15.96
N ILE A 27 -2.28 26.99 15.93
CA ILE A 27 -2.22 25.58 15.57
C ILE A 27 -2.90 24.82 16.70
N LYS A 28 -4.20 24.53 16.54
CA LYS A 28 -4.88 23.61 17.45
C LYS A 28 -4.32 22.21 17.18
N PRO A 29 -3.80 21.51 18.19
CA PRO A 29 -3.42 20.12 18.01
C PRO A 29 -4.66 19.32 17.58
N MET A 30 -4.56 18.66 16.44
CA MET A 30 -5.59 17.77 15.92
C MET A 30 -5.15 16.33 16.20
N ARG A 31 -6.08 15.51 16.69
CA ARG A 31 -5.84 14.08 16.94
C ARG A 31 -6.67 13.23 16.00
N VAL A 32 -6.13 12.10 15.60
CA VAL A 32 -6.84 11.15 14.73
C VAL A 32 -7.74 10.25 15.58
N CYS A 33 -9.02 10.13 15.21
CA CYS A 33 -9.95 9.24 15.89
C CYS A 33 -9.54 7.79 15.74
N THR A 34 -9.37 7.07 16.85
CA THR A 34 -9.01 5.63 16.84
C THR A 34 -10.11 4.72 16.29
N ASN A 35 -11.34 5.21 16.16
CA ASN A 35 -12.48 4.43 15.66
C ASN A 35 -12.69 4.56 14.15
N CYS A 36 -12.50 5.75 13.57
CA CYS A 36 -12.85 6.01 12.17
C CYS A 36 -11.74 6.73 11.36
N GLY A 37 -10.63 7.11 11.99
CA GLY A 37 -9.53 7.79 11.31
C GLY A 37 -9.79 9.26 10.96
N SER A 38 -10.95 9.84 11.31
CA SER A 38 -11.21 11.26 11.08
C SER A 38 -10.44 12.15 12.06
N GLU A 39 -10.04 13.33 11.61
CA GLU A 39 -9.42 14.35 12.46
C GLU A 39 -10.43 14.88 13.49
N VAL A 40 -10.03 14.90 14.75
CA VAL A 40 -10.83 15.36 15.89
C VAL A 40 -10.05 16.47 16.58
N PRO A 41 -10.65 17.67 16.77
CA PRO A 41 -10.06 18.70 17.60
C PRO A 41 -9.79 18.16 19.01
N ASP A 42 -8.66 18.52 19.63
CA ASP A 42 -8.34 18.00 20.97
C ASP A 42 -9.43 18.30 22.02
N ASP A 43 -10.08 19.46 21.87
CA ASP A 43 -11.16 19.96 22.71
C ASP A 43 -12.50 19.19 22.54
N ALA A 44 -12.64 18.32 21.53
CA ALA A 44 -13.92 17.67 21.19
C ALA A 44 -14.06 16.29 21.83
N ASP A 45 -14.97 16.16 22.79
CA ASP A 45 -15.24 14.88 23.48
C ASP A 45 -15.97 13.86 22.57
N THR A 46 -16.56 14.33 21.48
CA THR A 46 -17.27 13.50 20.48
C THR A 46 -16.63 13.65 19.11
N CYS A 47 -16.40 12.53 18.43
CA CYS A 47 -15.84 12.53 17.09
C CYS A 47 -16.88 13.01 16.06
N PRO A 48 -16.60 14.04 15.24
CA PRO A 48 -17.52 14.52 14.21
C PRO A 48 -17.73 13.53 13.06
N GLY A 49 -16.79 12.61 12.83
CA GLY A 49 -16.87 11.63 11.75
C GLY A 49 -17.70 10.38 12.09
N CYS A 50 -17.70 9.93 13.35
CA CYS A 50 -18.41 8.69 13.74
C CYS A 50 -19.38 8.84 14.90
N GLY A 51 -19.50 10.03 15.50
CA GLY A 51 -20.41 10.30 16.62
C GLY A 51 -20.03 9.60 17.94
N ARG A 52 -18.94 8.84 17.99
CA ARG A 52 -18.49 8.15 19.20
C ARG A 52 -17.67 9.07 20.10
N THR A 53 -17.84 8.90 21.41
CA THR A 53 -17.05 9.61 22.43
C THR A 53 -15.58 9.20 22.34
N VAL A 54 -14.67 10.17 22.31
CA VAL A 54 -13.23 9.91 22.27
C VAL A 54 -12.66 10.18 23.65
N LYS A 55 -12.17 9.13 24.33
CA LYS A 55 -11.56 9.28 25.66
C LYS A 55 -10.25 10.07 25.55
N ARG A 56 -10.21 11.22 26.21
CA ARG A 56 -8.98 12.00 26.42
C ARG A 56 -7.98 11.13 27.19
N LYS A 57 -6.79 10.88 26.64
CA LYS A 57 -5.68 10.36 27.46
C LYS A 57 -5.23 11.50 28.35
N ALA A 58 -5.79 11.58 29.55
CA ALA A 58 -5.39 12.56 30.54
C ALA A 58 -3.89 12.41 30.82
N HIS A 59 -3.16 13.50 30.66
CA HIS A 59 -1.80 13.65 31.16
C HIS A 59 -1.84 13.36 32.66
N GLN A 60 -0.98 12.45 33.13
CA GLN A 60 -0.94 12.01 34.52
C GLN A 60 -0.62 13.21 35.43
N THR A 61 -1.61 13.64 36.20
CA THR A 61 -1.41 14.26 37.52
C THR A 61 -2.36 13.54 38.47
N GLY A 62 -1.78 12.87 39.46
CA GLY A 62 -2.51 12.03 40.39
C GLY A 62 -3.49 12.83 41.25
N SER A 63 -4.66 12.24 41.47
CA SER A 63 -5.39 12.34 42.73
C SER A 63 -6.39 11.20 42.81
N PHE A 64 -6.39 10.51 43.95
CA PHE A 64 -7.38 9.53 44.34
C PHE A 64 -8.78 10.17 44.40
N ASN A 65 -9.79 9.46 43.91
CA ASN A 65 -10.95 9.10 44.75
C ASN A 65 -11.78 7.98 44.11
N SER A 66 -12.21 7.11 45.01
CA SER A 66 -13.00 5.90 44.85
C SER A 66 -14.48 6.22 44.75
N GLU A 67 -15.21 5.55 43.85
CA GLU A 67 -16.62 5.12 44.01
C GLU A 67 -16.98 4.25 42.79
N THR A 68 -16.91 2.93 42.92
CA THR A 68 -18.07 2.04 43.19
C THR A 68 -19.21 2.22 42.17
N ASP A 69 -19.19 1.44 41.10
CA ASP A 69 -20.45 0.91 40.58
C ASP A 69 -20.25 -0.53 40.06
N ARG A 70 -20.93 -1.44 40.77
CA ARG A 70 -21.02 -2.86 40.48
C ARG A 70 -22.29 -3.08 39.67
N ARG A 71 -22.16 -3.51 38.42
CA ARG A 71 -23.15 -4.42 37.82
C ARG A 71 -22.45 -5.61 37.18
N ASN A 72 -22.57 -6.72 37.89
CA ASN A 72 -22.53 -8.06 37.31
C ASN A 72 -23.61 -8.15 36.23
N ASP A 73 -23.26 -8.65 35.06
CA ASP A 73 -24.07 -9.71 34.49
C ASP A 73 -23.15 -10.76 33.85
N THR A 74 -23.21 -11.95 34.43
CA THR A 74 -22.50 -13.14 34.01
C THR A 74 -23.53 -14.02 33.32
N THR A 75 -23.57 -13.99 31.99
CA THR A 75 -24.23 -15.05 31.22
C THR A 75 -23.46 -15.29 29.92
N GLY A 76 -23.25 -16.57 29.60
CA GLY A 76 -22.99 -16.99 28.24
C GLY A 76 -21.54 -17.30 27.90
N PHE A 77 -21.08 -18.46 28.36
CA PHE A 77 -20.10 -19.27 27.65
C PHE A 77 -20.48 -19.38 26.17
N SER A 78 -19.79 -18.67 25.26
CA SER A 78 -19.63 -18.99 23.83
C SER A 78 -18.84 -17.87 23.12
N ALA A 79 -17.51 -17.84 23.24
CA ALA A 79 -16.68 -16.97 22.40
C ALA A 79 -15.27 -17.53 22.15
N ALA A 80 -15.14 -18.87 22.11
CA ALA A 80 -13.87 -19.53 21.80
C ALA A 80 -13.72 -19.91 20.30
N SER A 81 -14.62 -19.46 19.41
CA SER A 81 -14.60 -19.84 17.99
C SER A 81 -14.36 -18.68 17.00
N GLU A 82 -14.33 -17.42 17.43
CA GLU A 82 -14.23 -16.28 16.49
C GLU A 82 -12.81 -15.79 16.17
N ALA A 83 -11.79 -16.30 16.86
CA ALA A 83 -10.39 -15.89 16.61
C ALA A 83 -9.82 -16.39 15.26
N ARG A 84 -10.45 -17.40 14.63
CA ARG A 84 -10.00 -17.91 13.31
C ARG A 84 -10.64 -17.19 12.11
N SER A 85 -11.80 -16.56 12.28
CA SER A 85 -12.52 -15.84 11.21
C SER A 85 -11.95 -14.43 10.96
N SER A 86 -11.46 -13.75 12.00
CA SER A 86 -10.89 -12.40 11.87
C SER A 86 -9.58 -12.36 11.08
N SER A 87 -8.73 -13.39 11.22
CA SER A 87 -7.40 -13.43 10.58
C SER A 87 -7.47 -13.71 9.08
N GLY A 88 -8.36 -14.63 8.66
CA GLY A 88 -8.57 -14.94 7.24
C GLY A 88 -9.10 -13.74 6.46
N ASN A 89 -10.05 -12.99 7.05
CA ASN A 89 -10.61 -11.79 6.43
C ASN A 89 -9.58 -10.66 6.31
N LYS A 90 -8.63 -10.52 7.24
CA LYS A 90 -7.52 -9.57 7.10
C LYS A 90 -6.60 -9.92 5.93
N ILE A 91 -6.18 -11.18 5.81
CA ILE A 91 -5.28 -11.62 4.73
C ILE A 91 -5.94 -11.45 3.36
N LEU A 92 -7.22 -11.80 3.24
CA LEU A 92 -7.95 -11.68 1.99
C LEU A 92 -8.20 -10.21 1.61
N ASN A 93 -8.41 -9.33 2.59
CA ASN A 93 -8.51 -7.90 2.37
C ASN A 93 -7.17 -7.26 1.97
N GLU A 94 -6.06 -7.71 2.57
CA GLU A 94 -4.69 -7.32 2.16
C GLU A 94 -4.39 -7.78 0.72
N LEU A 95 -4.76 -9.01 0.37
CA LEU A 95 -4.59 -9.55 -0.98
C LEU A 95 -5.46 -8.80 -2.01
N LYS A 96 -6.70 -8.47 -1.63
CA LYS A 96 -7.63 -7.70 -2.46
C LYS A 96 -7.15 -6.27 -2.66
N ARG A 97 -6.53 -5.67 -1.64
CA ARG A 97 -5.92 -4.34 -1.71
C ARG A 97 -4.79 -4.33 -2.74
N ASP A 98 -3.90 -5.31 -2.71
CA ASP A 98 -2.74 -5.38 -3.61
C ASP A 98 -2.97 -6.27 -4.85
N ARG A 99 -4.23 -6.46 -5.24
CA ARG A 99 -4.63 -7.36 -6.35
C ARG A 99 -3.86 -7.12 -7.64
N TYR A 100 -3.71 -5.85 -8.05
CA TYR A 100 -3.04 -5.53 -9.31
C TYR A 100 -1.52 -5.67 -9.22
N ALA A 101 -0.93 -5.50 -8.02
CA ALA A 101 0.47 -5.84 -7.75
C ALA A 101 0.73 -7.31 -8.04
N TRP A 102 -0.14 -8.16 -7.50
CA TRP A 102 -0.06 -9.60 -7.63
C TRP A 102 -0.31 -10.06 -9.06
N LEU A 103 -1.29 -9.45 -9.74
CA LEU A 103 -1.53 -9.71 -11.15
C LEU A 103 -0.31 -9.34 -11.99
N GLN A 104 0.26 -8.14 -11.81
CA GLN A 104 1.47 -7.73 -12.53
C GLN A 104 2.68 -8.60 -12.19
N ALA A 105 2.81 -9.06 -10.95
CA ALA A 105 3.91 -9.91 -10.50
C ALA A 105 3.86 -11.34 -11.07
N VAL A 106 2.66 -11.89 -11.28
CA VAL A 106 2.49 -13.32 -11.60
C VAL A 106 2.06 -13.55 -13.04
N LEU A 107 1.07 -12.80 -13.56
CA LEU A 107 0.46 -13.12 -14.85
C LEU A 107 1.42 -13.01 -16.04
N PRO A 108 2.17 -11.90 -16.23
CA PRO A 108 3.04 -11.75 -17.40
C PRO A 108 4.05 -12.89 -17.52
N GLY A 109 4.75 -13.20 -16.42
CA GLY A 109 5.76 -14.25 -16.40
C GLY A 109 5.18 -15.66 -16.55
N THR A 110 4.07 -15.97 -15.86
CA THR A 110 3.47 -17.31 -15.96
C THR A 110 2.85 -17.57 -17.32
N LEU A 111 2.15 -16.59 -17.92
CA LEU A 111 1.58 -16.74 -19.25
C LEU A 111 2.66 -16.80 -20.34
N ALA A 112 3.72 -16.00 -20.24
CA ALA A 112 4.85 -16.08 -21.16
C ALA A 112 5.56 -17.45 -21.07
N LEU A 113 5.75 -17.96 -19.85
CA LEU A 113 6.35 -19.29 -19.63
C LEU A 113 5.45 -20.41 -20.15
N LEU A 114 4.14 -20.34 -19.88
CA LEU A 114 3.15 -21.28 -20.39
C LEU A 114 3.13 -21.28 -21.92
N TYR A 115 3.14 -20.08 -22.53
CA TYR A 115 3.22 -19.92 -23.98
C TYR A 115 4.47 -20.61 -24.51
N HIS A 116 5.65 -20.27 -23.96
CA HIS A 116 6.96 -20.81 -24.35
C HIS A 116 7.01 -22.35 -24.27
N LEU A 117 6.51 -22.95 -23.18
CA LEU A 117 6.54 -24.39 -22.98
C LEU A 117 5.51 -25.17 -23.82
N LEU A 118 4.28 -24.65 -23.96
CA LEU A 118 3.19 -25.39 -24.61
C LEU A 118 3.14 -25.19 -26.12
N ILE A 119 3.25 -23.94 -26.58
CA ILE A 119 2.93 -23.58 -27.97
C ILE A 119 4.16 -23.72 -28.86
N LEU A 120 5.37 -23.56 -28.31
CA LEU A 120 6.58 -23.45 -29.14
C LEU A 120 7.57 -24.61 -29.01
N ARG A 121 7.21 -25.66 -28.27
CA ARG A 121 7.86 -26.97 -28.39
C ARG A 121 7.83 -27.50 -29.82
N ASN A 122 6.85 -27.07 -30.63
CA ASN A 122 6.63 -27.60 -31.98
C ASN A 122 7.23 -26.73 -33.10
N ASN A 123 7.51 -25.44 -32.87
CA ASN A 123 8.02 -24.51 -33.91
C ASN A 123 9.12 -23.62 -33.34
N ILE A 124 10.37 -24.01 -33.62
CA ILE A 124 11.55 -23.45 -32.97
C ILE A 124 11.91 -22.08 -33.58
N SER A 125 12.05 -21.92 -34.89
CA SER A 125 12.60 -20.69 -35.52
C SER A 125 11.90 -19.35 -35.16
N PHE A 126 10.61 -19.34 -34.84
CA PHE A 126 9.81 -18.11 -34.61
C PHE A 126 9.59 -17.74 -33.13
N ASN A 127 10.22 -18.46 -32.20
CA ASN A 127 9.71 -18.58 -30.83
C ASN A 127 10.11 -17.45 -29.86
N LEU A 128 11.39 -17.08 -29.85
CA LEU A 128 11.93 -16.25 -28.78
C LEU A 128 11.36 -14.83 -28.82
N VAL A 129 11.31 -14.22 -30.01
CA VAL A 129 10.77 -12.87 -30.21
C VAL A 129 9.29 -12.79 -29.79
N ASN A 130 8.48 -13.82 -30.11
CA ASN A 130 7.07 -13.85 -29.73
C ASN A 130 6.87 -13.94 -28.22
N THR A 131 7.65 -14.78 -27.53
CA THR A 131 7.58 -14.91 -26.07
C THR A 131 7.90 -13.57 -25.39
N PHE A 132 8.92 -12.85 -25.87
CA PHE A 132 9.23 -11.50 -25.37
C PHE A 132 8.13 -10.48 -25.68
N ILE A 133 7.57 -10.48 -26.90
CA ILE A 133 6.47 -9.57 -27.26
C ILE A 133 5.25 -9.80 -26.38
N ILE A 134 4.87 -11.05 -26.13
CA ILE A 134 3.74 -11.39 -25.27
C ILE A 134 4.03 -10.97 -23.82
N TYR A 135 5.23 -11.25 -23.32
CA TYR A 135 5.63 -10.81 -21.98
C TYR A 135 5.54 -9.29 -21.83
N GLU A 136 6.14 -8.53 -22.74
CA GLU A 136 6.10 -7.06 -22.74
C GLU A 136 4.66 -6.54 -22.80
N ALA A 137 3.84 -7.04 -23.73
CA ALA A 137 2.45 -6.62 -23.86
C ALA A 137 1.65 -6.84 -22.56
N LEU A 138 1.88 -7.96 -21.88
CA LEU A 138 1.24 -8.25 -20.59
C LEU A 138 1.77 -7.35 -19.47
N VAL A 139 3.08 -7.10 -19.42
CA VAL A 139 3.67 -6.15 -18.46
C VAL A 139 3.08 -4.76 -18.64
N PHE A 140 2.94 -4.26 -19.87
CA PHE A 140 2.30 -2.98 -20.14
C PHE A 140 0.84 -2.94 -19.68
N PHE A 141 0.05 -3.98 -20.01
CA PHE A 141 -1.36 -4.04 -19.65
C PHE A 141 -1.59 -4.09 -18.13
N PHE A 142 -0.86 -4.94 -17.43
CA PHE A 142 -0.98 -5.06 -15.98
C PHE A 142 -0.34 -3.89 -15.24
N GLY A 143 0.78 -3.34 -15.75
CA GLY A 143 1.39 -2.12 -15.24
C GLY A 143 0.46 -0.91 -15.34
N TYR A 144 -0.22 -0.75 -16.48
CA TYR A 144 -1.24 0.30 -16.65
C TYR A 144 -2.39 0.12 -15.66
N SER A 145 -2.88 -1.10 -15.51
CA SER A 145 -3.96 -1.42 -14.57
C SER A 145 -3.56 -1.13 -13.12
N ASP A 146 -2.31 -1.45 -12.76
CA ASP A 146 -1.77 -1.18 -11.44
C ASP A 146 -1.66 0.32 -11.16
N ILE A 147 -1.02 1.09 -12.05
CA ILE A 147 -0.90 2.56 -11.94
C ILE A 147 -2.29 3.20 -11.86
N ARG A 148 -3.25 2.75 -12.67
CA ARG A 148 -4.62 3.26 -12.67
C ARG A 148 -5.31 3.06 -11.33
N GLU A 149 -5.11 1.92 -10.69
CA GLU A 149 -5.64 1.67 -9.34
C GLU A 149 -4.92 2.50 -8.28
N LEU A 150 -3.59 2.59 -8.40
CA LEU A 150 -2.73 3.36 -7.52
C LEU A 150 -3.12 4.85 -7.50
N ASN A 151 -3.45 5.42 -8.66
CA ASN A 151 -3.95 6.80 -8.79
C ASN A 151 -5.33 7.05 -8.17
N ARG A 152 -6.13 6.01 -7.91
CA ARG A 152 -7.43 6.15 -7.25
C ARG A 152 -7.32 6.16 -5.73
N ARG A 153 -6.15 5.87 -5.16
CA ARG A 153 -5.99 5.78 -3.71
C ARG A 153 -5.86 7.19 -3.09
N PRO A 154 -6.62 7.50 -2.03
CA PRO A 154 -6.58 8.81 -1.39
C PRO A 154 -5.21 9.11 -0.74
N GLU A 155 -4.51 8.05 -0.31
CA GLU A 155 -3.16 8.10 0.27
C GLU A 155 -2.09 8.62 -0.72
N MET A 156 -2.43 8.69 -2.01
CA MET A 156 -1.55 9.12 -3.10
C MET A 156 -1.90 10.52 -3.65
N MET A 157 -2.96 11.15 -3.13
CA MET A 157 -3.57 12.38 -3.68
C MET A 157 -2.78 13.67 -3.37
N GLU A 158 -1.78 13.62 -2.49
CA GLU A 158 -0.90 14.78 -2.20
C GLU A 158 0.08 15.12 -3.33
N GLY A 159 -0.01 14.45 -4.48
CA GLY A 159 0.62 14.89 -5.74
C GLY A 159 2.15 14.81 -5.80
N LEU A 160 2.84 14.54 -4.68
CA LEU A 160 4.30 14.40 -4.62
C LEU A 160 4.81 12.95 -4.75
N VAL A 161 3.93 11.96 -4.93
CA VAL A 161 4.27 10.55 -4.67
C VAL A 161 4.66 9.75 -5.92
N TYR A 162 4.34 10.22 -7.14
CA TYR A 162 4.79 9.56 -8.36
C TYR A 162 5.87 10.37 -9.06
N SER A 163 7.12 9.93 -8.89
CA SER A 163 8.15 10.30 -9.85
C SER A 163 7.78 9.69 -11.20
N GLU A 164 7.90 10.44 -12.30
CA GLU A 164 7.77 9.90 -13.66
C GLU A 164 8.62 8.65 -13.84
N LYS A 165 9.78 8.59 -13.16
CA LYS A 165 10.64 7.42 -13.04
C LYS A 165 9.89 6.14 -12.61
N PHE A 166 9.01 6.22 -11.63
CA PHE A 166 8.25 5.07 -11.13
C PHE A 166 7.28 4.53 -12.19
N VAL A 167 6.65 5.44 -12.95
CA VAL A 167 5.76 5.08 -14.05
C VAL A 167 6.53 4.34 -15.14
N TYR A 168 7.68 4.88 -15.58
CA TYR A 168 8.53 4.21 -16.56
C TYR A 168 9.07 2.87 -16.05
N MET A 169 9.51 2.80 -14.79
CA MET A 169 9.95 1.55 -14.21
C MET A 169 8.83 0.51 -14.18
N THR A 170 7.58 0.90 -13.96
CA THR A 170 6.46 -0.04 -13.94
C THR A 170 6.23 -0.72 -15.29
N TYR A 171 6.51 -0.01 -16.38
CA TYR A 171 6.36 -0.54 -17.73
C TYR A 171 7.59 -1.33 -18.20
N PHE A 172 8.79 -0.80 -18.00
CA PHE A 172 10.01 -1.38 -18.58
C PHE A 172 10.81 -2.25 -17.61
N LEU A 173 10.70 -2.01 -16.31
CA LEU A 173 11.44 -2.72 -15.26
C LEU A 173 10.51 -3.12 -14.09
N PRO A 174 9.50 -3.97 -14.34
CA PRO A 174 8.47 -4.31 -13.34
C PRO A 174 9.06 -4.85 -12.04
N THR A 175 10.19 -5.57 -12.10
CA THR A 175 10.90 -6.04 -10.90
C THR A 175 11.28 -4.88 -9.96
N LEU A 176 11.87 -3.82 -10.50
CA LEU A 176 12.30 -2.67 -9.70
C LEU A 176 11.10 -1.86 -9.23
N SER A 177 10.10 -1.68 -10.09
CA SER A 177 8.89 -0.96 -9.69
C SER A 177 8.20 -1.66 -8.52
N LEU A 178 8.07 -2.99 -8.54
CA LEU A 178 7.46 -3.77 -7.47
C LEU A 178 8.27 -3.65 -6.15
N TRP A 179 9.59 -3.51 -6.24
CA TRP A 179 10.45 -3.24 -5.08
C TRP A 179 10.22 -1.84 -4.50
N ASP A 180 10.31 -0.80 -5.34
CA ASP A 180 10.09 0.60 -4.96
C ASP A 180 8.68 0.83 -4.42
N ARG A 181 7.71 0.10 -4.96
CA ARG A 181 6.33 0.15 -4.52
C ARG A 181 6.21 -0.07 -3.01
N ARG A 182 7.02 -0.96 -2.40
CA ARG A 182 7.01 -1.25 -0.95
C ARG A 182 7.38 -0.06 -0.07
N LEU A 183 8.01 0.96 -0.66
CA LEU A 183 8.38 2.19 0.02
C LEU A 183 7.25 3.23 0.01
N LEU A 184 6.21 3.02 -0.81
CA LEU A 184 5.07 3.94 -0.92
C LEU A 184 4.24 3.99 0.38
N PRO A 185 3.67 5.16 0.70
CA PRO A 185 2.80 5.32 1.86
C PRO A 185 1.56 4.41 1.75
N GLY A 186 1.08 3.92 2.89
CA GLY A 186 -0.12 3.06 2.95
C GLY A 186 0.10 1.60 2.51
N MET A 187 1.32 1.22 2.14
CA MET A 187 1.59 -0.08 1.55
C MET A 187 2.35 -1.06 2.45
N ASN A 188 2.19 -2.35 2.17
CA ASN A 188 2.79 -3.42 2.96
C ASN A 188 4.28 -3.61 2.62
N ARG A 189 5.16 -3.19 3.54
CA ARG A 189 6.62 -3.33 3.42
C ARG A 189 7.10 -4.79 3.37
N LYS A 190 6.30 -5.74 3.87
CA LYS A 190 6.63 -7.17 3.92
C LYS A 190 6.05 -7.96 2.75
N ALA A 191 5.53 -7.29 1.73
CA ALA A 191 4.92 -7.99 0.60
C ALA A 191 5.93 -8.84 -0.18
N LEU A 192 5.48 -10.04 -0.56
CA LEU A 192 6.27 -11.10 -1.22
C LEU A 192 6.20 -11.08 -2.75
N TYR A 193 5.27 -10.30 -3.33
CA TYR A 193 5.10 -10.21 -4.78
C TYR A 193 6.37 -9.81 -5.55
N PRO A 194 7.31 -8.96 -5.07
CA PRO A 194 8.50 -8.64 -5.87
C PRO A 194 9.46 -9.83 -5.95
N LEU A 195 9.59 -10.61 -4.87
CA LEU A 195 10.41 -11.83 -4.85
C LEU A 195 9.81 -12.89 -5.77
N ILE A 196 8.49 -13.06 -5.73
CA ILE A 196 7.79 -14.02 -6.58
C ILE A 196 7.94 -13.66 -8.06
N HIS A 197 7.80 -12.37 -8.42
CA HIS A 197 8.07 -11.91 -9.79
C HIS A 197 9.51 -12.24 -10.23
N THR A 198 10.52 -11.98 -9.38
CA THR A 198 11.91 -12.34 -9.71
C THR A 198 12.11 -13.83 -9.94
N VAL A 199 11.48 -14.69 -9.14
CA VAL A 199 11.57 -16.15 -9.30
C VAL A 199 10.91 -16.58 -10.62
N ILE A 200 9.72 -16.07 -10.95
CA ILE A 200 9.04 -16.43 -12.19
C ILE A 200 9.82 -15.92 -13.41
N PHE A 201 10.33 -14.69 -13.36
CA PHE A 201 11.11 -14.10 -14.44
C PHE A 201 12.44 -14.84 -14.66
N THR A 202 13.12 -15.26 -13.59
CA THR A 202 14.33 -16.09 -13.72
C THR A 202 14.03 -17.47 -14.29
N LEU A 203 12.93 -18.12 -13.89
CA LEU A 203 12.49 -19.38 -14.51
C LEU A 203 12.20 -19.22 -16.00
N LEU A 204 11.57 -18.11 -16.42
CA LEU A 204 11.34 -17.79 -17.82
C LEU A 204 12.67 -17.68 -18.59
N ILE A 205 13.64 -16.94 -18.05
CA ILE A 205 14.97 -16.79 -18.67
C ILE A 205 15.67 -18.15 -18.81
N ILE A 206 15.71 -18.95 -17.75
CA ILE A 206 16.32 -20.29 -17.76
C ILE A 206 15.66 -21.16 -18.84
N SER A 207 14.32 -21.12 -18.91
CA SER A 207 13.58 -21.86 -19.92
C SER A 207 13.90 -21.40 -21.35
N ILE A 208 14.15 -20.11 -21.55
CA ILE A 208 14.55 -19.57 -22.86
C ILE A 208 15.98 -20.00 -23.20
N MET A 209 16.93 -19.87 -22.26
CA MET A 209 18.32 -20.30 -22.46
C MET A 209 18.40 -21.76 -22.86
N PHE A 210 17.70 -22.65 -22.15
CA PHE A 210 17.67 -24.07 -22.47
C PHE A 210 17.16 -24.34 -23.89
N THR A 211 16.13 -23.61 -24.34
CA THR A 211 15.64 -23.73 -25.73
C THR A 211 16.58 -23.15 -26.79
N MET A 212 17.43 -22.18 -26.44
CA MET A 212 18.47 -21.67 -27.34
C MET A 212 19.62 -22.67 -27.48
N ASP A 213 20.02 -23.32 -26.40
CA ASP A 213 21.09 -24.33 -26.45
C ASP A 213 20.67 -25.53 -27.29
N ILE A 214 19.43 -26.01 -27.14
CA ILE A 214 18.88 -27.09 -27.98
C ILE A 214 18.93 -26.70 -29.47
N ARG A 215 18.62 -25.44 -29.81
CA ARG A 215 18.73 -24.96 -31.20
C ARG A 215 20.14 -25.02 -31.70
N ALA A 216 21.08 -24.47 -30.94
CA ALA A 216 22.48 -24.41 -31.32
C ALA A 216 23.01 -25.83 -31.60
N ILE A 217 22.65 -26.82 -30.76
CA ILE A 217 23.00 -28.23 -30.95
C ILE A 217 22.33 -28.79 -32.23
N SER A 218 21.04 -28.52 -32.45
CA SER A 218 20.33 -29.01 -33.64
C SER A 218 20.87 -28.45 -34.97
N GLN A 219 21.36 -27.20 -34.96
CA GLN A 219 21.94 -26.57 -36.15
C GLN A 219 23.39 -27.03 -36.40
N ALA A 220 24.13 -27.40 -35.34
CA ALA A 220 25.50 -27.90 -35.46
C ALA A 220 25.57 -29.35 -35.97
N ASN A 221 24.52 -30.16 -35.74
CA ASN A 221 24.41 -31.53 -36.24
C ASN A 221 23.17 -31.68 -37.12
N PRO A 222 23.19 -31.19 -38.38
CA PRO A 222 22.16 -31.51 -39.34
C PRO A 222 22.29 -32.99 -39.71
N ILE A 223 21.43 -33.84 -39.13
CA ILE A 223 21.25 -35.23 -39.55
C ILE A 223 20.50 -35.22 -40.89
#